data_AF-A0A8N5F0F3-F1
#
_entry.id   AF-A0A8N5F0F3-F1
#
_cell.length_a   1.000
_cell.length_b   1.000
_cell.length_c   1.000
_cell.angle_alpha   90.00
_cell.angle_beta   90.00
_cell.angle_gamma   90.00
#
_symmetry.space_group_name_H-M   'P 1'
#
loop_
_entity.id
_entity.type
_entity.pdbx_description
1 polymer ?
#
loop_
_entity_poly.entity_id
_entity_poly.type
_entity_poly.pdbx_seq_one_letter_code
_entity_poly.pdbx_strand_id
1 'polypeptide(L)'
;MKIFIFTQTIPEFSDQTSFEQNLLPEERFSPRDLIRKVQERKEELGLIIDLTYTTRYYGREELPPTMRYCKILTMGHEIPNRKTFLRFRYLVRRFLMANKDNDKLIGVHCTHGLNRTGYLVCRYLIEVEGMEPNAAIELFNTSRGHPMERTNYIQDLQRRAPGSSSSARQRQEEQRNLEQRKQKKQNYVEMEHQEQREQKKQNYQEQNHLEMEHLEERKQKKVKHQEQNHLEQRKQKKQNHVEQRKQKNLEHQGQNRLETEHQEQRKEKNQKHLEQKQQNNLEQNNLEMEQRKQKEQNHLEMEHQEKREKKKQKHLEQRKQKKLKNLEQNHLEMEQKEQNHLEQREKNKLEHQEQNNVKQKKLELQEHLEQRKQNKLKHLGENGVELEHLEMERQEQRRQRKLEHLEQNHLEMEHQEQRKQKKQKHQEQNHLEIEHLEQRKQKKLEHQEERKQKKQNQLEMEHQEERKQEKLDR
;
A
#
# COMPACT_ATOMS: atom_id res chain seq x y z
N MET A 1 25.44 12.61 7.78
CA MET A 1 24.66 12.01 6.68
C MET A 1 25.39 12.30 5.37
N LYS A 2 25.76 11.30 4.58
CA LYS A 2 26.33 11.49 3.25
C LYS A 2 25.30 11.12 2.16
N ILE A 3 25.03 12.05 1.25
CA ILE A 3 24.06 11.87 0.17
C ILE A 3 24.77 11.97 -1.17
N PHE A 4 24.54 10.99 -2.03
CA PHE A 4 24.97 11.02 -3.42
C PHE A 4 23.78 11.43 -4.30
N ILE A 5 23.89 12.53 -5.02
CA ILE A 5 22.83 13.00 -5.90
C ILE A 5 23.21 12.70 -7.35
N PHE A 6 22.29 12.11 -8.09
CA PHE A 6 22.48 11.78 -9.50
C PHE A 6 21.22 12.10 -10.31
N THR A 7 21.40 12.26 -11.62
CA THR A 7 20.30 12.30 -12.60
C THR A 7 19.74 10.90 -12.79
N GLN A 8 18.51 10.77 -13.28
CA GLN A 8 17.93 9.47 -13.60
C GLN A 8 18.87 8.65 -14.48
N THR A 9 18.89 7.33 -14.24
CA THR A 9 19.63 6.39 -15.09
C THR A 9 18.72 5.81 -16.17
N ILE A 10 19.32 5.20 -17.19
CA ILE A 10 18.64 4.53 -18.32
C ILE A 10 18.69 3.00 -18.10
N PRO A 11 17.68 2.20 -18.53
CA PRO A 11 17.63 0.77 -18.25
C PRO A 11 18.62 0.02 -19.14
N GLU A 12 19.23 -1.05 -18.60
CA GLU A 12 20.18 -1.90 -19.32
C GLU A 12 19.53 -3.12 -20.00
N PHE A 13 18.37 -3.58 -19.52
CA PHE A 13 17.85 -4.92 -19.84
C PHE A 13 16.42 -4.99 -20.40
N SER A 14 15.74 -3.86 -20.61
CA SER A 14 14.46 -3.82 -21.34
C SER A 14 14.70 -3.31 -22.76
N ASP A 15 14.16 -3.98 -23.79
CA ASP A 15 14.24 -3.66 -25.23
C ASP A 15 14.91 -2.31 -25.52
N GLN A 16 16.22 -2.38 -25.78
CA GLN A 16 17.21 -1.29 -25.88
C GLN A 16 16.92 -0.23 -26.96
N THR A 17 15.73 -0.21 -27.55
CA THR A 17 15.50 0.48 -28.82
C THR A 17 15.03 1.92 -28.68
N SER A 18 14.40 2.38 -27.58
CA SER A 18 13.86 3.76 -27.58
C SER A 18 14.75 4.82 -26.91
N PHE A 19 15.40 4.52 -25.78
CA PHE A 19 16.22 5.54 -25.08
C PHE A 19 17.67 5.61 -25.58
N GLU A 20 18.30 4.47 -25.80
CA GLU A 20 19.71 4.43 -26.24
C GLU A 20 19.90 4.90 -27.69
N GLN A 21 18.92 4.69 -28.56
CA GLN A 21 18.98 5.15 -29.96
C GLN A 21 18.91 6.68 -30.09
N ASN A 22 18.39 7.36 -29.07
CA ASN A 22 18.22 8.82 -29.06
C ASN A 22 19.29 9.57 -28.26
N LEU A 23 20.29 8.86 -27.71
CA LEU A 23 21.34 9.43 -26.87
C LEU A 23 22.73 9.01 -27.37
N LEU A 24 23.64 9.99 -27.47
CA LEU A 24 25.04 9.71 -27.77
C LEU A 24 25.65 8.85 -26.65
N PRO A 25 26.63 7.97 -26.94
CA PRO A 25 27.26 7.11 -25.93
C PRO A 25 27.75 7.87 -24.68
N GLU A 26 28.24 9.09 -24.86
CA GLU A 26 28.76 9.96 -23.80
C GLU A 26 27.67 10.56 -22.91
N GLU A 27 26.43 10.63 -23.41
CA GLU A 27 25.26 11.14 -22.70
C GLU A 27 24.56 10.04 -21.90
N ARG A 28 24.96 8.77 -22.10
CA ARG A 28 24.37 7.64 -21.41
C ARG A 28 24.79 7.58 -19.95
N PHE A 29 23.86 7.20 -19.10
CA PHE A 29 24.12 7.04 -17.68
C PHE A 29 23.27 5.90 -17.10
N SER A 30 23.84 4.71 -17.01
CA SER A 30 23.16 3.52 -16.49
C SER A 30 23.36 3.33 -14.97
N PRO A 31 22.62 2.41 -14.33
CA PRO A 31 22.91 2.01 -12.95
C PRO A 31 24.34 1.50 -12.74
N ARG A 32 24.95 0.82 -13.72
CA ARG A 32 26.38 0.45 -13.64
C ARG A 32 27.29 1.66 -13.66
N ASP A 33 27.00 2.66 -14.48
CA ASP A 33 27.79 3.90 -14.51
C ASP A 33 27.72 4.63 -13.16
N LEU A 34 26.55 4.66 -12.52
CA LEU A 34 26.38 5.18 -11.17
C LEU A 34 27.29 4.46 -10.17
N ILE A 35 27.23 3.12 -10.15
CA ILE A 35 28.02 2.29 -9.22
C ILE A 35 29.52 2.51 -9.47
N ARG A 36 29.94 2.50 -10.74
CA ARG A 36 31.33 2.75 -11.14
C ARG A 36 31.81 4.12 -10.68
N LYS A 37 31.07 5.20 -10.94
CA LYS A 37 31.41 6.56 -10.51
C LYS A 37 31.52 6.70 -8.98
N VAL A 38 30.73 5.96 -8.22
CA VAL A 38 30.81 5.95 -6.75
C VAL A 38 32.03 5.18 -6.27
N GLN A 39 32.34 4.04 -6.88
CA GLN A 39 33.54 3.25 -6.59
C GLN A 39 34.83 3.99 -6.95
N GLU A 40 34.86 4.75 -8.05
CA GLU A 40 35.99 5.61 -8.43
C GLU A 40 36.30 6.66 -7.36
N ARG A 41 35.29 7.10 -6.60
CA ARG A 41 35.46 8.01 -5.45
C ARG A 41 35.86 7.29 -4.15
N LYS A 42 36.05 5.96 -4.20
CA LYS A 42 36.30 5.08 -3.04
C LYS A 42 35.17 5.16 -2.01
N GLU A 43 33.93 5.38 -2.46
CA GLU A 43 32.74 5.37 -1.62
C GLU A 43 31.84 4.17 -1.97
N GLU A 44 30.84 3.89 -1.13
CA GLU A 44 29.88 2.81 -1.34
C GLU A 44 28.44 3.30 -1.18
N LEU A 45 27.57 3.00 -2.14
CA LEU A 45 26.13 3.25 -2.04
C LEU A 45 25.43 2.12 -1.28
N GLY A 46 24.74 2.45 -0.20
CA GLY A 46 23.95 1.46 0.57
C GLY A 46 22.44 1.53 0.33
N LEU A 47 21.92 2.69 -0.08
CA LEU A 47 20.50 2.92 -0.32
C LEU A 47 20.29 3.85 -1.50
N ILE A 48 19.39 3.50 -2.42
CA ILE A 48 18.83 4.40 -3.42
C ILE A 48 17.38 4.75 -3.05
N ILE A 49 17.08 6.04 -3.03
CA ILE A 49 15.73 6.59 -2.93
C ILE A 49 15.36 7.21 -4.28
N ASP A 50 14.45 6.57 -4.99
CA ASP A 50 13.95 6.99 -6.28
C ASP A 50 12.67 7.81 -6.11
N LEU A 51 12.73 9.09 -6.51
CA LEU A 51 11.64 10.06 -6.41
C LEU A 51 10.88 10.26 -7.72
N THR A 52 11.21 9.49 -8.77
CA THR A 52 10.51 9.58 -10.06
C THR A 52 9.06 9.11 -9.91
N TYR A 53 8.17 9.70 -10.71
CA TYR A 53 6.75 9.35 -10.74
C TYR A 53 6.44 8.31 -11.84
N THR A 54 7.40 7.45 -12.15
CA THR A 54 7.30 6.43 -13.20
C THR A 54 8.32 5.34 -12.94
N THR A 55 8.06 4.10 -13.34
CA THR A 55 8.96 2.95 -13.18
C THR A 55 9.76 2.60 -14.43
N ARG A 56 9.65 3.41 -15.50
CA ARG A 56 10.19 3.09 -16.83
C ARG A 56 11.71 3.25 -16.99
N TYR A 57 12.40 3.85 -16.02
CA TYR A 57 13.80 4.26 -16.19
C TYR A 57 14.83 3.20 -15.83
N TYR A 58 14.57 2.40 -14.79
CA TYR A 58 15.35 1.22 -14.46
C TYR A 58 14.63 0.44 -13.35
N GLY A 59 14.88 -0.86 -13.32
CA GLY A 59 14.34 -1.79 -12.34
C GLY A 59 15.23 -1.99 -11.11
N ARG A 60 14.66 -2.58 -10.05
CA ARG A 60 15.46 -3.02 -8.88
C ARG A 60 16.49 -4.06 -9.31
N GLU A 61 16.09 -4.93 -10.22
CA GLU A 61 16.79 -6.05 -10.82
C GLU A 61 18.13 -5.66 -11.47
N GLU A 62 18.28 -4.40 -11.88
CA GLU A 62 19.52 -3.87 -12.47
C GLU A 62 20.55 -3.42 -11.42
N LEU A 63 20.14 -3.36 -10.16
CA LEU A 63 21.01 -2.96 -9.05
C LEU A 63 21.56 -4.19 -8.30
N PRO A 64 22.78 -4.11 -7.74
CA PRO A 64 23.34 -5.13 -6.87
C PRO A 64 22.35 -5.63 -5.80
N PRO A 65 22.27 -6.95 -5.52
CA PRO A 65 21.38 -7.50 -4.49
C PRO A 65 21.62 -6.91 -3.09
N THR A 66 22.85 -6.52 -2.80
CA THR A 66 23.28 -5.91 -1.53
C THR A 66 22.77 -4.47 -1.35
N MET A 67 22.47 -3.76 -2.42
CA MET A 67 22.03 -2.36 -2.36
C MET A 67 20.52 -2.28 -2.10
N ARG A 68 20.10 -1.44 -1.16
CA ARG A 68 18.67 -1.21 -0.92
C ARG A 68 18.13 -0.22 -1.93
N TYR A 69 16.94 -0.46 -2.45
CA TYR A 69 16.23 0.45 -3.34
C TYR A 69 14.83 0.74 -2.79
N CYS A 70 14.42 1.99 -2.83
CA CYS A 70 13.12 2.43 -2.31
C CYS A 70 12.53 3.49 -3.25
N LYS A 71 11.35 3.19 -3.82
CA LYS A 71 10.57 4.15 -4.59
C LYS A 71 9.67 5.00 -3.71
N ILE A 72 9.69 6.31 -3.90
CA ILE A 72 8.72 7.26 -3.35
C ILE A 72 8.17 8.08 -4.52
N LEU A 73 7.02 7.67 -5.05
CA LEU A 73 6.34 8.38 -6.13
C LEU A 73 6.10 9.84 -5.73
N THR A 74 6.85 10.75 -6.34
CA THR A 74 6.82 12.18 -6.01
C THR A 74 6.43 12.98 -7.24
N MET A 75 5.22 13.54 -7.22
CA MET A 75 4.71 14.44 -8.27
C MET A 75 5.66 15.61 -8.47
N GLY A 76 5.88 15.99 -9.73
CA GLY A 76 6.60 17.21 -10.07
C GLY A 76 5.74 18.44 -9.85
N HIS A 77 6.36 19.62 -9.88
CA HIS A 77 5.72 20.95 -9.81
C HIS A 77 5.06 21.31 -8.47
N GLU A 78 4.47 20.34 -7.76
CA GLU A 78 3.84 20.52 -6.47
C GLU A 78 4.80 20.26 -5.31
N ILE A 79 4.57 20.92 -4.17
CA ILE A 79 5.35 20.70 -2.95
C ILE A 79 5.09 19.27 -2.45
N PRO A 80 6.14 18.43 -2.27
CA PRO A 80 5.98 17.10 -1.71
C PRO A 80 5.22 17.12 -0.37
N ASN A 81 4.08 16.43 -0.35
CA ASN A 81 3.18 16.45 0.80
C ASN A 81 3.81 15.82 2.06
N ARG A 82 3.15 16.02 3.21
CA ARG A 82 3.64 15.52 4.50
C ARG A 82 3.88 14.02 4.52
N LYS A 83 3.06 13.21 3.84
CA LYS A 83 3.23 11.74 3.81
C LYS A 83 4.51 11.36 3.05
N THR A 84 4.75 11.99 1.91
CA THR A 84 5.97 11.83 1.11
C THR A 84 7.21 12.16 1.94
N PHE A 85 7.20 13.33 2.61
CA PHE A 85 8.31 13.73 3.47
C PHE A 85 8.52 12.77 4.66
N LEU A 86 7.45 12.37 5.36
CA LEU A 86 7.57 11.42 6.48
C LEU A 86 8.13 10.07 6.03
N ARG A 87 7.78 9.61 4.83
CA ARG A 87 8.35 8.38 4.24
C ARG A 87 9.83 8.54 3.94
N PHE A 88 10.22 9.64 3.32
CA PHE A 88 11.63 9.98 3.05
C PHE A 88 12.44 10.01 4.36
N ARG A 89 11.97 10.78 5.35
CA ARG A 89 12.56 10.87 6.69
C ARG A 89 12.74 9.50 7.35
N TYR A 90 11.72 8.66 7.31
CA TYR A 90 11.77 7.31 7.87
C TYR A 90 12.86 6.46 7.20
N LEU A 91 12.95 6.48 5.87
CA LEU A 91 13.95 5.70 5.13
C LEU A 91 15.36 6.16 5.44
N VAL A 92 15.60 7.48 5.42
CA VAL A 92 16.90 8.08 5.75
C VAL A 92 17.30 7.72 7.18
N ARG A 93 16.44 7.96 8.18
CA ARG A 93 16.75 7.64 9.58
C ARG A 93 17.00 6.16 9.80
N ARG A 94 16.17 5.29 9.23
CA ARG A 94 16.35 3.83 9.34
C ARG A 94 17.67 3.39 8.73
N PHE A 95 18.07 3.98 7.61
CA PHE A 95 19.35 3.68 6.97
C PHE A 95 20.53 4.13 7.85
N LEU A 96 20.52 5.38 8.31
CA LEU A 96 21.55 5.93 9.18
C LEU A 96 21.66 5.15 10.50
N MET A 97 20.54 4.72 11.08
CA MET A 97 20.55 3.90 12.30
C MET A 97 21.12 2.50 12.10
N ALA A 98 20.91 1.90 10.93
CA ALA A 98 21.42 0.56 10.61
C ALA A 98 22.87 0.57 10.11
N ASN A 99 23.40 1.74 9.75
CA ASN A 99 24.72 1.94 9.17
C ASN A 99 25.50 2.99 9.97
N LYS A 100 25.40 2.97 11.31
CA LYS A 100 26.14 3.90 12.17
C LYS A 100 27.65 3.65 12.15
N ASP A 101 28.03 2.41 11.87
CA ASP A 101 29.42 1.94 11.95
C ASP A 101 30.12 1.96 10.59
N ASN A 102 29.47 2.54 9.56
CA ASN A 102 30.04 2.69 8.23
C ASN A 102 29.64 4.02 7.58
N ASP A 103 30.31 4.33 6.48
CA ASP A 103 30.17 5.59 5.76
C ASP A 103 29.35 5.45 4.46
N LYS A 104 28.51 4.42 4.35
CA LYS A 104 27.72 4.18 3.12
C LYS A 104 26.80 5.35 2.80
N LEU A 105 26.74 5.67 1.52
CA LEU A 105 25.97 6.79 0.98
C LEU A 105 24.49 6.43 0.79
N ILE A 106 23.64 7.45 0.87
CA ILE A 106 22.27 7.41 0.37
C ILE A 106 22.24 8.10 -0.99
N GLY A 107 21.99 7.34 -2.05
CA GLY A 107 21.67 7.85 -3.37
C GLY A 107 20.25 8.42 -3.40
N VAL A 108 20.07 9.67 -3.81
CA VAL A 108 18.72 10.25 -3.99
C VAL A 108 18.64 10.87 -5.37
N HIS A 109 17.65 10.44 -6.16
CA HIS A 109 17.42 11.00 -7.48
C HIS A 109 15.93 11.25 -7.75
N CYS A 110 15.68 12.16 -8.68
CA CYS A 110 14.41 12.29 -9.38
C CYS A 110 14.72 12.16 -10.88
N THR A 111 14.08 12.96 -11.73
CA THR A 111 14.42 13.00 -13.17
C THR A 111 15.80 13.66 -13.37
N HIS A 112 15.93 14.93 -12.99
CA HIS A 112 17.17 15.70 -13.14
C HIS A 112 18.06 15.70 -11.88
N GLY A 113 17.59 15.08 -10.79
CA GLY A 113 18.28 15.11 -9.50
C GLY A 113 18.39 16.52 -8.89
N LEU A 114 17.49 17.44 -9.26
CA LEU A 114 17.57 18.85 -8.88
C LEU A 114 16.44 19.24 -7.92
N ASN A 115 15.23 19.51 -8.44
CA ASN A 115 14.16 20.14 -7.67
C ASN A 115 13.54 19.23 -6.58
N ARG A 116 12.94 18.09 -6.94
CA ARG A 116 12.31 17.17 -5.96
C ARG A 116 13.34 16.59 -4.98
N THR A 117 14.51 16.27 -5.50
CA THR A 117 15.64 15.78 -4.71
C THR A 117 16.06 16.82 -3.69
N GLY A 118 16.40 18.04 -4.14
CA GLY A 118 16.83 19.11 -3.26
C GLY A 118 15.78 19.49 -2.25
N TYR A 119 14.51 19.55 -2.63
CA TYR A 119 13.44 19.82 -1.68
C TYR A 119 13.42 18.82 -0.52
N LEU A 120 13.39 17.50 -0.79
CA LEU A 120 13.30 16.50 0.27
C LEU A 120 14.58 16.42 1.11
N VAL A 121 15.75 16.59 0.48
CA VAL A 121 17.04 16.63 1.16
C VAL A 121 17.14 17.85 2.08
N CYS A 122 16.89 19.05 1.57
CA CYS A 122 16.94 20.28 2.36
C CYS A 122 15.91 20.26 3.49
N ARG A 123 14.68 19.80 3.21
CA ARG A 123 13.65 19.68 4.26
C ARG A 123 14.07 18.72 5.38
N TYR A 124 14.77 17.64 5.06
CA TYR A 124 15.32 16.74 6.06
C TYR A 124 16.40 17.42 6.89
N LEU A 125 17.35 18.10 6.24
CA LEU A 125 18.41 18.86 6.92
C LEU A 125 17.82 19.93 7.87
N ILE A 126 16.78 20.63 7.45
CA ILE A 126 16.12 21.66 8.26
C ILE A 126 15.33 21.06 9.42
N GLU A 127 14.37 20.18 9.13
CA GLU A 127 13.42 19.72 10.15
C GLU A 127 14.03 18.68 11.10
N VAL A 128 15.04 17.92 10.66
CA VAL A 128 15.61 16.78 11.40
C VAL A 128 17.01 17.08 11.93
N GLU A 129 17.89 17.61 11.08
CA GLU A 129 19.27 17.94 11.48
C GLU A 129 19.40 19.37 12.06
N GLY A 130 18.33 20.18 11.99
CA GLY A 130 18.30 21.52 12.58
C GLY A 130 19.10 22.57 11.80
N MET A 131 19.39 22.31 10.52
CA MET A 131 20.10 23.26 9.66
C MET A 131 19.22 24.48 9.32
N GLU A 132 19.84 25.65 9.20
CA GLU A 132 19.15 26.85 8.72
C GLU A 132 18.71 26.66 7.24
N PRO A 133 17.50 27.11 6.84
CA PRO A 133 16.97 26.88 5.50
C PRO A 133 17.85 27.30 4.33
N ASN A 134 18.39 28.52 4.34
CA ASN A 134 19.23 29.00 3.24
C ASN A 134 20.56 28.24 3.20
N ALA A 135 21.16 27.94 4.34
CA ALA A 135 22.36 27.10 4.43
C ALA A 135 22.13 25.69 3.85
N ALA A 136 20.96 25.09 4.11
CA ALA A 136 20.62 23.79 3.53
C ALA A 136 20.46 23.85 2.00
N ILE A 137 19.83 24.92 1.49
CA ILE A 137 19.66 25.15 0.05
C ILE A 137 21.02 25.39 -0.62
N GLU A 138 21.87 26.24 -0.06
CA GLU A 138 23.20 26.53 -0.57
C GLU A 138 24.10 25.30 -0.58
N LEU A 139 24.08 24.50 0.51
CA LEU A 139 24.82 23.25 0.59
C LEU A 139 24.38 22.28 -0.51
N PHE A 140 23.07 22.14 -0.73
CA PHE A 140 22.54 21.29 -1.80
C PHE A 140 22.97 21.80 -3.18
N ASN A 141 22.79 23.10 -3.46
CA ASN A 141 23.13 23.71 -4.75
C ASN A 141 24.62 23.54 -5.08
N THR A 142 25.49 23.81 -4.10
CA THR A 142 26.94 23.67 -4.22
C THR A 142 27.32 22.21 -4.45
N SER A 143 26.78 21.29 -3.65
CA SER A 143 27.08 19.86 -3.75
C SER A 143 26.58 19.23 -5.06
N ARG A 144 25.44 19.73 -5.59
CA ARG A 144 24.85 19.25 -6.84
C ARG A 144 25.52 19.86 -8.07
N GLY A 145 26.11 21.06 -7.94
CA GLY A 145 26.66 21.85 -9.03
C GLY A 145 25.62 22.65 -9.83
N HIS A 146 24.35 22.63 -9.43
CA HIS A 146 23.28 23.39 -10.08
C HIS A 146 22.29 23.92 -9.04
N PRO A 147 21.82 25.17 -9.17
CA PRO A 147 20.85 25.74 -8.24
C PRO A 147 19.47 25.11 -8.41
N MET A 148 18.76 24.89 -7.30
CA MET A 148 17.33 24.57 -7.35
C MET A 148 16.57 25.71 -8.06
N GLU A 149 15.66 25.35 -8.97
CA GLU A 149 14.99 26.31 -9.85
C GLU A 149 13.55 26.63 -9.39
N ARG A 150 12.92 25.68 -8.70
CA ARG A 150 11.50 25.79 -8.34
C ARG A 150 11.30 26.77 -7.19
N THR A 151 10.85 27.97 -7.52
CA THR A 151 10.61 29.05 -6.56
C THR A 151 9.65 28.65 -5.44
N ASN A 152 8.59 27.89 -5.75
CA ASN A 152 7.66 27.41 -4.73
C ASN A 152 8.32 26.44 -3.73
N TYR A 153 9.32 25.67 -4.14
CA TYR A 153 10.08 24.77 -3.26
C TYR A 153 11.00 25.58 -2.36
N ILE A 154 11.74 26.54 -2.94
CA ILE A 154 12.66 27.43 -2.21
C ILE A 154 11.90 28.21 -1.14
N GLN A 155 10.80 28.87 -1.51
CA GLN A 155 9.99 29.65 -0.58
C GLN A 155 9.39 28.79 0.54
N ASP A 156 8.93 27.57 0.23
CA ASP A 156 8.43 26.67 1.27
C ASP A 156 9.53 26.24 2.23
N LEU A 157 10.74 25.92 1.73
CA LEU A 157 11.89 25.58 2.57
C LEU A 157 12.29 26.75 3.48
N GLN A 158 12.38 27.96 2.94
CA GLN A 158 12.75 29.17 3.69
C GLN A 158 11.79 29.50 4.84
N ARG A 159 10.51 29.11 4.74
CA ARG A 159 9.51 29.30 5.80
C ARG A 159 9.54 28.20 6.87
N ARG A 160 10.34 27.14 6.70
CA ARG A 160 10.40 26.02 7.67
C ARG A 160 11.31 26.38 8.84
N ALA A 161 10.86 26.02 10.04
CA ALA A 161 11.64 26.22 11.25
C ALA A 161 12.64 25.06 11.45
N PRO A 162 13.93 25.36 11.70
CA PRO A 162 14.93 24.36 12.09
C PRO A 162 14.49 23.58 13.32
N GLY A 163 14.65 22.25 13.29
CA GLY A 163 14.31 21.41 14.45
C GLY A 163 12.83 21.40 14.84
N SER A 164 11.93 21.86 13.96
CA SER A 164 10.47 21.88 14.18
C SER A 164 9.83 20.49 14.21
N SER A 165 10.52 19.45 13.74
CA SER A 165 10.18 18.10 14.17
C SER A 165 10.58 18.00 15.64
N SER A 166 9.59 17.93 16.52
CA SER A 166 9.73 17.77 17.97
C SER A 166 10.54 16.51 18.31
N SER A 167 11.85 16.63 18.12
CA SER A 167 12.77 15.51 17.96
C SER A 167 12.94 14.78 19.27
N ALA A 168 12.79 15.46 20.42
CA ALA A 168 12.78 14.82 21.74
C ALA A 168 11.53 13.94 21.96
N ARG A 169 10.31 14.49 21.79
CA ARG A 169 9.06 13.75 22.03
C ARG A 169 8.87 12.61 21.03
N GLN A 170 9.17 12.82 19.75
CA GLN A 170 9.07 11.76 18.74
C GLN A 170 10.16 10.68 18.89
N ARG A 171 11.40 11.02 19.27
CA ARG A 171 12.43 10.00 19.57
C ARG A 171 12.01 9.10 20.73
N GLN A 172 11.45 9.68 21.79
CA GLN A 172 10.94 8.91 22.94
C GLN A 172 9.74 8.04 22.58
N GLU A 173 8.87 8.49 21.68
CA GLU A 173 7.70 7.71 21.23
C GLU A 173 8.09 6.58 20.27
N GLU A 174 9.05 6.82 19.37
CA GLU A 174 9.61 5.77 18.49
C GLU A 174 10.40 4.72 19.28
N GLN A 175 11.18 5.11 20.29
CA GLN A 175 11.86 4.17 21.21
C GLN A 175 10.86 3.35 22.01
N ARG A 176 9.85 3.97 22.62
CA ARG A 176 8.79 3.26 23.36
C ARG A 176 8.05 2.25 22.48
N ASN A 177 7.70 2.62 21.25
CA ASN A 177 7.03 1.71 20.32
C ASN A 177 7.93 0.53 19.88
N LEU A 178 9.25 0.74 19.79
CA LEU A 178 10.21 -0.32 19.47
C LEU A 178 10.41 -1.28 20.65
N GLU A 179 10.50 -0.76 21.87
CA GLU A 179 10.57 -1.54 23.11
C GLU A 179 9.30 -2.36 23.32
N GLN A 180 8.12 -1.77 23.16
CA GLN A 180 6.85 -2.51 23.24
C GLN A 180 6.77 -3.65 22.21
N ARG A 181 7.32 -3.45 21.00
CA ARG A 181 7.40 -4.53 19.99
C ARG A 181 8.37 -5.63 20.39
N LYS A 182 9.52 -5.30 20.99
CA LYS A 182 10.47 -6.30 21.51
C LYS A 182 9.87 -7.09 22.66
N GLN A 183 9.20 -6.42 23.59
CA GLN A 183 8.50 -7.04 24.72
C GLN A 183 7.37 -7.97 24.26
N LYS A 184 6.55 -7.55 23.30
CA LYS A 184 5.52 -8.44 22.72
C LYS A 184 6.12 -9.69 22.08
N LYS A 185 7.28 -9.56 21.42
CA LYS A 185 7.96 -10.70 20.80
C LYS A 185 8.58 -11.63 21.84
N GLN A 186 9.13 -11.10 22.94
CA GLN A 186 9.62 -11.89 24.06
C GLN A 186 8.49 -12.60 24.80
N ASN A 187 7.39 -11.91 25.11
CA ASN A 187 6.23 -12.52 25.76
C ASN A 187 5.63 -13.66 24.92
N TYR A 188 5.60 -13.53 23.59
CA TYR A 188 5.14 -14.61 22.71
C TYR A 188 6.03 -15.86 22.82
N VAL A 189 7.35 -15.68 22.80
CA VAL A 189 8.32 -16.79 22.94
C VAL A 189 8.28 -17.41 24.34
N GLU A 190 8.05 -16.62 25.37
CA GLU A 190 7.93 -17.11 26.75
C GLU A 190 6.64 -17.90 26.97
N MET A 191 5.54 -17.45 26.35
CA MET A 191 4.27 -18.17 26.33
C MET A 191 4.40 -19.54 25.65
N GLU A 192 5.06 -19.62 24.49
CA GLU A 192 5.36 -20.91 23.82
C GLU A 192 6.21 -21.84 24.69
N HIS A 193 7.24 -21.31 25.38
CA HIS A 193 8.06 -22.12 26.30
C HIS A 193 7.31 -22.57 27.55
N GLN A 194 6.32 -21.81 28.01
CA GLN A 194 5.49 -22.18 29.15
C GLN A 194 4.50 -23.29 28.76
N GLU A 195 3.87 -23.16 27.59
CA GLU A 195 2.95 -24.16 27.04
C GLU A 195 3.67 -25.51 26.82
N GLN A 196 4.89 -25.50 26.29
CA GLN A 196 5.72 -26.71 26.17
C GLN A 196 6.11 -27.34 27.52
N ARG A 197 6.31 -26.53 28.57
CA ARG A 197 6.61 -27.02 29.92
C ARG A 197 5.39 -27.68 30.57
N GLU A 198 4.21 -27.10 30.36
CA GLU A 198 2.94 -27.67 30.85
C GLU A 198 2.60 -28.98 30.15
N GLN A 199 2.81 -29.06 28.83
CA GLN A 199 2.63 -30.30 28.06
C GLN A 199 3.55 -31.43 28.53
N LYS A 200 4.83 -31.12 28.79
CA LYS A 200 5.77 -32.11 29.36
C LYS A 200 5.34 -32.58 30.75
N LYS A 201 4.78 -31.69 31.57
CA LYS A 201 4.29 -32.03 32.92
C LYS A 201 3.07 -32.94 32.85
N GLN A 202 2.14 -32.68 31.93
CA GLN A 202 0.98 -33.53 31.68
C GLN A 202 1.38 -34.93 31.20
N ASN A 203 2.29 -35.02 30.24
CA ASN A 203 2.79 -36.32 29.76
C ASN A 203 3.45 -37.14 30.88
N TYR A 204 4.21 -36.50 31.77
CA TYR A 204 4.83 -37.20 32.91
C TYR A 204 3.79 -37.71 33.91
N GLN A 205 2.72 -36.95 34.14
CA GLN A 205 1.61 -37.36 35.01
C GLN A 205 0.81 -38.53 34.42
N GLU A 206 0.54 -38.49 33.11
CA GLU A 206 -0.17 -39.54 32.39
C GLU A 206 0.65 -40.84 32.35
N GLN A 207 1.97 -40.75 32.15
CA GLN A 207 2.87 -41.90 32.19
C GLN A 207 2.92 -42.57 33.57
N ASN A 208 2.94 -41.79 34.66
CA ASN A 208 2.85 -42.33 36.01
C ASN A 208 1.49 -42.98 36.30
N HIS A 209 0.40 -42.44 35.74
CA HIS A 209 -0.94 -42.99 35.92
C HIS A 209 -1.09 -44.36 35.23
N LEU A 210 -0.54 -44.50 34.02
CA LEU A 210 -0.50 -45.77 33.28
C LEU A 210 0.33 -46.84 34.01
N GLU A 211 1.46 -46.45 34.61
CA GLU A 211 2.31 -47.38 35.35
C GLU A 211 1.63 -47.90 36.63
N MET A 212 0.92 -47.02 37.35
CA MET A 212 0.14 -47.41 38.52
C MET A 212 -1.02 -48.35 38.16
N GLU A 213 -1.73 -48.09 37.05
CA GLU A 213 -2.85 -48.92 36.59
C GLU A 213 -2.40 -50.35 36.23
N HIS A 214 -1.27 -50.48 35.53
CA HIS A 214 -0.67 -51.78 35.24
C HIS A 214 -0.22 -52.55 36.49
N LEU A 215 0.22 -51.84 37.53
CA LEU A 215 0.60 -52.45 38.80
C LEU A 215 -0.63 -52.97 39.56
N GLU A 216 -1.73 -52.23 39.53
CA GLU A 216 -3.03 -52.60 40.10
C GLU A 216 -3.59 -53.87 39.44
N GLU A 217 -3.54 -53.94 38.09
CA GLU A 217 -3.95 -55.11 37.32
C GLU A 217 -3.14 -56.37 37.67
N ARG A 218 -1.82 -56.22 37.84
CA ARG A 218 -0.94 -57.32 38.24
C ARG A 218 -1.28 -57.84 39.64
N LYS A 219 -1.64 -56.95 40.57
CA LYS A 219 -2.08 -57.34 41.93
C LYS A 219 -3.42 -58.09 41.89
N GLN A 220 -4.39 -57.61 41.12
CA GLN A 220 -5.70 -58.27 41.00
C GLN A 220 -5.61 -59.66 40.37
N LYS A 221 -4.74 -59.86 39.37
CA LYS A 221 -4.48 -61.17 38.77
C LYS A 221 -3.84 -62.15 39.77
N LYS A 222 -3.00 -61.66 40.69
CA LYS A 222 -2.37 -62.46 41.75
C LYS A 222 -3.37 -62.92 42.82
N VAL A 223 -4.35 -62.08 43.17
CA VAL A 223 -5.41 -62.40 44.15
C VAL A 223 -6.39 -63.45 43.58
N LYS A 224 -6.79 -63.32 42.31
CA LYS A 224 -7.65 -64.32 41.65
C LYS A 224 -7.02 -65.71 41.58
N HIS A 225 -5.69 -65.80 41.48
CA HIS A 225 -4.97 -67.08 41.45
C HIS A 225 -4.82 -67.72 42.85
N GLN A 226 -4.88 -66.94 43.93
CA GLN A 226 -4.88 -67.44 45.31
C GLN A 226 -6.26 -67.88 45.79
N GLU A 227 -7.33 -67.24 45.33
CA GLU A 227 -8.72 -67.64 45.67
C GLU A 227 -9.17 -68.91 44.92
N GLN A 228 -8.62 -69.19 43.74
CA GLN A 228 -8.92 -70.44 43.02
C GLN A 228 -8.32 -71.70 43.68
N ASN A 229 -7.26 -71.58 44.49
CA ASN A 229 -6.61 -72.73 45.13
C ASN A 229 -7.22 -73.12 46.51
N HIS A 230 -8.11 -72.30 47.09
CA HIS A 230 -8.67 -72.57 48.43
C HIS A 230 -10.14 -73.02 48.45
N LEU A 231 -10.80 -73.11 47.29
CA LEU A 231 -12.20 -73.55 47.21
C LEU A 231 -12.36 -75.05 46.86
N GLU A 232 -11.28 -75.74 46.47
CA GLU A 232 -11.32 -77.14 46.03
C GLU A 232 -10.99 -78.16 47.14
N GLN A 233 -10.59 -77.71 48.34
CA GLN A 233 -10.25 -78.61 49.47
C GLN A 233 -11.22 -78.58 50.66
N ARG A 234 -12.37 -77.90 50.58
CA ARG A 234 -13.30 -77.77 51.72
C ARG A 234 -14.71 -78.33 51.51
N LYS A 235 -14.84 -79.33 50.65
CA LYS A 235 -16.00 -80.24 50.59
C LYS A 235 -15.56 -81.69 50.83
N GLN A 236 -15.16 -82.02 52.06
CA GLN A 236 -15.29 -83.40 52.54
C GLN A 236 -15.29 -83.46 54.08
N LYS A 237 -16.33 -84.15 54.58
CA LYS A 237 -16.47 -84.81 55.89
C LYS A 237 -16.86 -83.96 57.10
N LYS A 238 -18.19 -83.92 57.32
CA LYS A 238 -18.82 -83.88 58.65
C LYS A 238 -18.79 -85.29 59.27
N GLN A 239 -18.58 -85.38 60.59
CA GLN A 239 -19.42 -86.12 61.58
C GLN A 239 -18.62 -86.66 62.78
N ASN A 240 -18.89 -86.15 63.99
CA ASN A 240 -19.52 -86.85 65.13
C ASN A 240 -19.27 -86.09 66.44
N HIS A 241 -20.32 -85.44 66.97
CA HIS A 241 -21.02 -85.74 68.22
C HIS A 241 -20.11 -85.98 69.45
N VAL A 242 -20.01 -84.97 70.33
CA VAL A 242 -20.80 -84.82 71.58
C VAL A 242 -20.36 -85.80 72.66
N GLU A 243 -19.45 -85.35 73.52
CA GLU A 243 -19.65 -85.23 74.97
C GLU A 243 -18.39 -84.67 75.63
N GLN A 244 -18.25 -83.34 75.63
CA GLN A 244 -17.61 -82.64 76.73
C GLN A 244 -18.33 -81.31 76.94
N ARG A 245 -19.46 -81.50 77.61
CA ARG A 245 -20.35 -80.49 78.17
C ARG A 245 -19.61 -79.55 79.11
N LYS A 246 -20.13 -78.31 79.14
CA LYS A 246 -20.18 -77.40 80.30
C LYS A 246 -18.87 -76.69 80.71
N GLN A 247 -18.36 -75.82 79.84
CA GLN A 247 -17.71 -74.59 80.31
C GLN A 247 -17.61 -73.43 79.29
N LYS A 248 -18.21 -73.51 78.10
CA LYS A 248 -18.07 -72.49 77.04
C LYS A 248 -19.37 -71.79 76.63
N ASN A 249 -20.37 -71.72 77.52
CA ASN A 249 -21.69 -71.20 77.17
C ASN A 249 -21.98 -69.76 77.61
N LEU A 250 -20.96 -68.98 78.00
CA LEU A 250 -21.09 -67.54 78.24
C LEU A 250 -20.16 -66.66 77.38
N GLU A 251 -19.17 -67.23 76.68
CA GLU A 251 -18.28 -66.46 75.79
C GLU A 251 -18.75 -66.47 74.31
N HIS A 252 -19.65 -67.38 73.93
CA HIS A 252 -20.06 -67.55 72.53
C HIS A 252 -21.28 -66.73 72.08
N GLN A 253 -21.92 -65.98 72.98
CA GLN A 253 -22.95 -64.99 72.61
C GLN A 253 -22.40 -63.56 72.44
N GLY A 254 -21.27 -63.23 73.08
CA GLY A 254 -20.60 -61.93 72.91
C GLY A 254 -19.75 -61.85 71.63
N GLN A 255 -19.05 -62.94 71.28
CA GLN A 255 -18.17 -62.98 70.10
C GLN A 255 -18.96 -62.95 68.78
N ASN A 256 -20.09 -63.67 68.69
CA ASN A 256 -20.93 -63.65 67.49
C ASN A 256 -21.61 -62.29 67.24
N ARG A 257 -21.93 -61.52 68.29
CA ARG A 257 -22.57 -60.20 68.14
C ARG A 257 -21.57 -59.15 67.63
N LEU A 258 -20.38 -59.12 68.22
CA LEU A 258 -19.29 -58.23 67.80
C LEU A 258 -18.79 -58.55 66.39
N GLU A 259 -18.71 -59.83 66.02
CA GLU A 259 -18.30 -60.23 64.67
C GLU A 259 -19.34 -59.84 63.61
N THR A 260 -20.64 -59.98 63.91
CA THR A 260 -21.72 -59.56 63.01
C THR A 260 -21.77 -58.03 62.85
N GLU A 261 -21.64 -57.27 63.94
CA GLU A 261 -21.56 -55.80 63.91
C GLU A 261 -20.33 -55.31 63.13
N HIS A 262 -19.17 -55.95 63.32
CA HIS A 262 -17.95 -55.57 62.61
C HIS A 262 -18.02 -55.90 61.11
N GLN A 263 -18.77 -56.95 60.73
CA GLN A 263 -19.00 -57.33 59.35
C GLN A 263 -20.01 -56.40 58.65
N GLU A 264 -21.07 -55.98 59.35
CA GLU A 264 -22.02 -54.98 58.87
C GLU A 264 -21.36 -53.60 58.69
N GLN A 265 -20.55 -53.14 59.65
CA GLN A 265 -19.80 -51.89 59.52
C GLN A 265 -18.81 -51.90 58.34
N ARG A 266 -18.21 -53.07 58.03
CA ARG A 266 -17.34 -53.22 56.85
C ARG A 266 -18.13 -53.16 55.54
N LYS A 267 -19.31 -53.78 55.49
CA LYS A 267 -20.19 -53.70 54.32
C LYS A 267 -20.67 -52.27 54.10
N GLU A 268 -21.07 -51.57 55.15
CA GLU A 268 -21.52 -50.18 55.07
C GLU A 268 -20.39 -49.23 54.61
N LYS A 269 -19.16 -49.41 55.13
CA LYS A 269 -18.00 -48.63 54.66
C LYS A 269 -17.67 -48.88 53.19
N ASN A 270 -17.74 -50.14 52.74
CA ASN A 270 -17.50 -50.49 51.34
C ASN A 270 -18.59 -49.93 50.41
N GLN A 271 -19.85 -49.97 50.85
CA GLN A 271 -20.99 -49.38 50.14
C GLN A 271 -20.81 -47.86 49.97
N LYS A 272 -20.52 -47.14 51.05
CA LYS A 272 -20.26 -45.69 51.01
C LYS A 272 -19.07 -45.33 50.12
N HIS A 273 -18.02 -46.13 50.14
CA HIS A 273 -16.86 -45.90 49.28
C HIS A 273 -17.18 -46.11 47.78
N LEU A 274 -18.03 -47.10 47.45
CA LEU A 274 -18.47 -47.35 46.09
C LEU A 274 -19.36 -46.21 45.56
N GLU A 275 -20.30 -45.74 46.39
CA GLU A 275 -21.17 -44.61 46.06
C GLU A 275 -20.36 -43.33 45.84
N GLN A 276 -19.39 -43.04 46.71
CA GLN A 276 -18.51 -41.89 46.55
C GLN A 276 -17.66 -41.99 45.27
N LYS A 277 -17.17 -43.18 44.92
CA LYS A 277 -16.41 -43.39 43.68
C LYS A 277 -17.28 -43.17 42.44
N GLN A 278 -18.54 -43.62 42.46
CA GLN A 278 -19.49 -43.40 41.37
C GLN A 278 -19.83 -41.92 41.22
N GLN A 279 -20.03 -41.20 42.33
CA GLN A 279 -20.34 -39.78 42.33
C GLN A 279 -19.18 -38.94 41.78
N ASN A 280 -17.94 -39.23 42.21
CA ASN A 280 -16.75 -38.55 41.69
C ASN A 280 -16.56 -38.77 40.18
N ASN A 281 -16.80 -39.98 39.68
CA ASN A 281 -16.73 -40.27 38.23
C ASN A 281 -17.80 -39.50 37.43
N LEU A 282 -19.01 -39.37 37.99
CA LEU A 282 -20.09 -38.62 37.35
C LEU A 282 -19.75 -37.13 37.26
N GLU A 283 -19.21 -36.57 38.34
CA GLU A 283 -18.77 -35.17 38.41
C GLU A 283 -17.63 -34.88 37.43
N GLN A 284 -16.65 -35.78 37.34
CA GLN A 284 -15.52 -35.66 36.42
C GLN A 284 -15.98 -35.71 34.95
N ASN A 285 -16.91 -36.60 34.61
CA ASN A 285 -17.48 -36.69 33.26
C ASN A 285 -18.29 -35.44 32.88
N ASN A 286 -19.06 -34.88 33.82
CA ASN A 286 -19.80 -33.63 33.58
C ASN A 286 -18.86 -32.45 33.36
N LEU A 287 -17.79 -32.35 34.16
CA LEU A 287 -16.78 -31.30 34.01
C LEU A 287 -16.06 -31.40 32.66
N GLU A 288 -15.69 -32.60 32.20
CA GLU A 288 -15.12 -32.80 30.86
C GLU A 288 -16.09 -32.39 29.75
N MET A 289 -17.37 -32.74 29.88
CA MET A 289 -18.38 -32.40 28.88
C MET A 289 -18.57 -30.88 28.77
N GLU A 290 -18.55 -30.18 29.90
CA GLU A 290 -18.67 -28.72 29.94
C GLU A 290 -17.43 -28.02 29.36
N GLN A 291 -16.23 -28.54 29.65
CA GLN A 291 -14.99 -28.05 29.03
C GLN A 291 -14.98 -28.26 27.50
N ARG A 292 -15.50 -29.39 27.00
CA ARG A 292 -15.63 -29.64 25.56
C ARG A 292 -16.59 -28.64 24.91
N LYS A 293 -17.76 -28.39 25.51
CA LYS A 293 -18.73 -27.39 25.03
C LYS A 293 -18.13 -25.99 24.98
N GLN A 294 -17.38 -25.59 26.01
CA GLN A 294 -16.73 -24.28 26.04
C GLN A 294 -15.66 -24.13 24.95
N LYS A 295 -14.85 -25.18 24.72
CA LYS A 295 -13.85 -25.18 23.63
C LYS A 295 -14.49 -25.06 22.25
N GLU A 296 -15.60 -25.77 22.02
CA GLU A 296 -16.34 -25.73 20.77
C GLU A 296 -16.96 -24.35 20.52
N GLN A 297 -17.54 -23.74 21.56
CA GLN A 297 -18.11 -22.39 21.49
C GLN A 297 -17.04 -21.33 21.17
N ASN A 298 -15.86 -21.42 21.80
CA ASN A 298 -14.74 -20.53 21.52
C ASN A 298 -14.21 -20.68 20.08
N HIS A 299 -14.17 -21.91 19.55
CA HIS A 299 -13.77 -22.15 18.17
C HIS A 299 -14.75 -21.49 17.18
N LEU A 300 -16.06 -21.66 17.39
CA LEU A 300 -17.09 -21.05 16.55
C LEU A 300 -17.02 -19.52 16.57
N GLU A 301 -16.74 -18.93 17.73
CA GLU A 301 -16.59 -17.48 17.87
C GLU A 301 -15.36 -16.95 17.10
N MET A 302 -14.21 -17.62 17.21
CA MET A 302 -13.02 -17.30 16.42
C MET A 302 -13.28 -17.37 14.92
N GLU A 303 -13.95 -18.42 14.45
CA GLU A 303 -14.25 -18.59 13.03
C GLU A 303 -15.17 -17.48 12.49
N HIS A 304 -16.18 -17.09 13.29
CA HIS A 304 -17.05 -15.96 12.97
C HIS A 304 -16.28 -14.63 12.94
N GLN A 305 -15.33 -14.42 13.86
CA GLN A 305 -14.50 -13.23 13.90
C GLN A 305 -13.57 -13.15 12.68
N GLU A 306 -12.96 -14.27 12.29
CA GLU A 306 -12.12 -14.34 11.09
C GLU A 306 -12.91 -14.04 9.82
N LYS A 307 -14.14 -14.59 9.70
CA LYS A 307 -15.05 -14.29 8.58
C LYS A 307 -15.42 -12.80 8.53
N ARG A 308 -15.65 -12.16 9.67
CA ARG A 308 -15.92 -10.71 9.76
C ARG A 308 -14.72 -9.88 9.32
N GLU A 309 -13.51 -10.24 9.75
CA GLU A 309 -12.27 -9.56 9.35
C GLU A 309 -11.97 -9.72 7.85
N LYS A 310 -12.17 -10.92 7.28
CA LYS A 310 -12.06 -11.15 5.83
C LYS A 310 -13.04 -10.28 5.04
N LYS A 311 -14.31 -10.18 5.47
CA LYS A 311 -15.29 -9.28 4.84
C LYS A 311 -14.85 -7.81 4.90
N LYS A 312 -14.33 -7.33 6.04
CA LYS A 312 -13.80 -5.96 6.19
C LYS A 312 -12.60 -5.69 5.26
N GLN A 313 -11.67 -6.63 5.17
CA GLN A 313 -10.51 -6.52 4.28
C GLN A 313 -10.94 -6.42 2.82
N LYS A 314 -11.84 -7.28 2.37
CA LYS A 314 -12.37 -7.27 0.99
C LYS A 314 -13.02 -5.92 0.65
N HIS A 315 -13.84 -5.38 1.55
CA HIS A 315 -14.47 -4.07 1.35
C HIS A 315 -13.44 -2.92 1.32
N LEU A 316 -12.40 -2.97 2.17
CA LEU A 316 -11.32 -1.99 2.16
C LEU A 316 -10.52 -2.03 0.84
N GLU A 317 -10.26 -3.22 0.32
CA GLU A 317 -9.55 -3.42 -0.93
C GLU A 317 -10.35 -2.91 -2.14
N GLN A 318 -11.65 -3.20 -2.18
CA GLN A 318 -12.56 -2.64 -3.19
C GLN A 318 -12.58 -1.10 -3.17
N ARG A 319 -12.61 -0.48 -1.97
CA ARG A 319 -12.53 0.98 -1.85
C ARG A 319 -11.20 1.53 -2.35
N LYS A 320 -10.08 0.84 -2.10
CA LYS A 320 -8.75 1.24 -2.61
C LYS A 320 -8.71 1.16 -4.14
N GLN A 321 -9.23 0.08 -4.73
CA GLN A 321 -9.28 -0.09 -6.18
C GLN A 321 -10.15 0.99 -6.84
N LYS A 322 -11.34 1.31 -6.30
CA LYS A 322 -12.19 2.40 -6.84
C LYS A 322 -11.47 3.75 -6.78
N LYS A 323 -10.73 4.02 -5.70
CA LYS A 323 -9.95 5.25 -5.56
C LYS A 323 -8.81 5.35 -6.58
N LEU A 324 -8.14 4.23 -6.85
CA LEU A 324 -7.05 4.18 -7.83
C LEU A 324 -7.57 4.42 -9.25
N LYS A 325 -8.68 3.77 -9.62
CA LYS A 325 -9.32 3.98 -10.93
C LYS A 325 -9.73 5.44 -11.16
N ASN A 326 -10.31 6.09 -10.16
CA ASN A 326 -10.66 7.52 -10.27
C ASN A 326 -9.42 8.42 -10.42
N LEU A 327 -8.32 8.10 -9.72
CA LEU A 327 -7.06 8.83 -9.85
C LEU A 327 -6.46 8.69 -11.25
N GLU A 328 -6.50 7.48 -11.80
CA GLU A 328 -6.01 7.17 -13.14
C GLU A 328 -6.84 7.88 -14.22
N GLN A 329 -8.18 7.87 -14.09
CA GLN A 329 -9.07 8.58 -15.00
C GLN A 329 -8.83 10.09 -14.98
N ASN A 330 -8.66 10.70 -13.80
CA ASN A 330 -8.36 12.12 -13.68
C ASN A 330 -7.00 12.49 -14.30
N HIS A 331 -6.00 11.60 -14.20
CA HIS A 331 -4.69 11.81 -14.83
C HIS A 331 -4.81 11.82 -16.35
N LEU A 332 -5.53 10.83 -16.91
CA LEU A 332 -5.75 10.73 -18.35
C LEU A 332 -6.47 11.97 -18.91
N GLU A 333 -7.47 12.49 -18.18
CA GLU A 333 -8.20 13.69 -18.57
C GLU A 333 -7.30 14.95 -18.54
N MET A 334 -6.40 15.07 -17.56
CA MET A 334 -5.44 16.18 -17.53
C MET A 334 -4.43 16.10 -18.69
N GLU A 335 -3.93 14.90 -18.99
CA GLU A 335 -2.97 14.67 -20.07
C GLU A 335 -3.57 15.02 -21.43
N GLN A 336 -4.83 14.62 -21.68
CA GLN A 336 -5.58 15.03 -22.88
C GLN A 336 -5.76 16.55 -22.97
N LYS A 337 -6.09 17.22 -21.86
CA LYS A 337 -6.22 18.70 -21.85
C LYS A 337 -4.89 19.39 -22.15
N GLU A 338 -3.78 18.88 -21.64
CA GLU A 338 -2.45 19.43 -21.90
C GLU A 338 -2.04 19.24 -23.37
N GLN A 339 -2.31 18.07 -23.95
CA GLN A 339 -2.06 17.78 -25.36
C GLN A 339 -2.87 18.70 -26.29
N ASN A 340 -4.17 18.88 -26.02
CA ASN A 340 -5.02 19.80 -26.77
C ASN A 340 -4.51 21.25 -26.69
N HIS A 341 -4.04 21.68 -25.51
CA HIS A 341 -3.45 23.01 -25.35
C HIS A 341 -2.16 23.20 -26.15
N LEU A 342 -1.32 22.17 -26.23
CA LEU A 342 -0.09 22.18 -27.04
C LEU A 342 -0.42 22.27 -28.53
N GLU A 343 -1.34 21.45 -29.02
CA GLU A 343 -1.77 21.47 -30.43
C GLU A 343 -2.33 22.83 -30.82
N GLN A 344 -3.17 23.43 -29.96
CA GLN A 344 -3.70 24.76 -30.20
C GLN A 344 -2.60 25.84 -30.23
N ARG A 345 -1.58 25.72 -29.38
CA ARG A 345 -0.43 26.65 -29.37
C ARG A 345 0.40 26.56 -30.66
N GLU A 346 0.68 25.35 -31.12
CA GLU A 346 1.40 25.13 -32.38
C GLU A 346 0.61 25.67 -33.57
N LYS A 347 -0.70 25.42 -33.61
CA LYS A 347 -1.58 25.96 -34.65
C LYS A 347 -1.55 27.49 -34.71
N ASN A 348 -1.70 28.15 -33.56
CA ASN A 348 -1.64 29.61 -33.48
C ASN A 348 -0.27 30.17 -33.92
N LYS A 349 0.82 29.42 -33.65
CA LYS A 349 2.18 29.81 -34.06
C LYS A 349 2.36 29.72 -35.57
N LEU A 350 1.86 28.65 -36.19
CA LEU A 350 1.83 28.50 -37.66
C LEU A 350 1.02 29.61 -38.33
N GLU A 351 -0.19 29.90 -37.83
CA GLU A 351 -1.04 30.98 -38.34
C GLU A 351 -0.33 32.34 -38.28
N HIS A 352 0.35 32.64 -37.16
CA HIS A 352 1.11 33.89 -37.03
C HIS A 352 2.30 33.96 -38.00
N GLN A 353 2.99 32.83 -38.23
CA GLN A 353 4.10 32.76 -39.17
C GLN A 353 3.63 32.96 -40.62
N GLU A 354 2.50 32.38 -41.00
CA GLU A 354 1.89 32.60 -42.32
C GLU A 354 1.50 34.07 -42.53
N GLN A 355 0.87 34.70 -41.53
CA GLN A 355 0.51 36.12 -41.60
C GLN A 355 1.75 37.02 -41.78
N ASN A 356 2.85 36.72 -41.08
CA ASN A 356 4.10 37.47 -41.22
C ASN A 356 4.72 37.27 -42.60
N ASN A 357 4.71 36.04 -43.14
CA ASN A 357 5.19 35.76 -44.50
C ASN A 357 4.37 36.50 -45.57
N VAL A 358 3.05 36.58 -45.42
CA VAL A 358 2.17 37.33 -46.34
C VAL A 358 2.47 38.83 -46.27
N LYS A 359 2.63 39.39 -45.07
CA LYS A 359 3.02 40.80 -44.88
C LYS A 359 4.36 41.11 -45.52
N GLN A 360 5.36 40.26 -45.33
CA GLN A 360 6.69 40.42 -45.91
C GLN A 360 6.65 40.44 -47.44
N LYS A 361 5.94 39.47 -48.06
CA LYS A 361 5.76 39.44 -49.53
C LYS A 361 5.04 40.68 -50.07
N LYS A 362 4.09 41.24 -49.32
CA LYS A 362 3.38 42.46 -49.69
C LYS A 362 4.33 43.68 -49.68
N LEU A 363 5.22 43.75 -48.69
CA LEU A 363 6.21 44.83 -48.57
C LEU A 363 7.23 44.76 -49.72
N GLU A 364 7.78 43.58 -49.99
CA GLU A 364 8.73 43.36 -51.10
C GLU A 364 8.13 43.74 -52.47
N LEU A 365 6.87 43.39 -52.69
CA LEU A 365 6.16 43.77 -53.91
C LEU A 365 5.98 45.29 -54.02
N GLN A 366 5.69 45.97 -52.90
CA GLN A 366 5.53 47.42 -52.86
C GLN A 366 6.84 48.14 -53.16
N GLU A 367 7.95 47.71 -52.54
CA GLU A 367 9.29 48.25 -52.81
C GLU A 367 9.69 48.08 -54.28
N HIS A 368 9.47 46.90 -54.85
CA HIS A 368 9.76 46.63 -56.26
C HIS A 368 8.94 47.54 -57.21
N LEU A 369 7.68 47.82 -56.87
CA LEU A 369 6.84 48.73 -57.64
C LEU A 369 7.31 50.19 -57.55
N GLU A 370 7.74 50.64 -56.37
CA GLU A 370 8.31 51.97 -56.16
C GLU A 370 9.62 52.17 -56.91
N GLN A 371 10.51 51.18 -56.85
CA GLN A 371 11.78 51.22 -57.56
C GLN A 371 11.58 51.26 -59.08
N ARG A 372 10.59 50.53 -59.59
CA ARG A 372 10.20 50.59 -60.99
C ARG A 372 9.61 51.95 -61.39
N LYS A 373 8.81 52.59 -60.51
CA LYS A 373 8.31 53.98 -60.74
C LYS A 373 9.49 54.97 -60.81
N GLN A 374 10.42 54.92 -59.85
CA GLN A 374 11.58 55.81 -59.81
C GLN A 374 12.50 55.65 -61.02
N ASN A 375 12.77 54.40 -61.45
CA ASN A 375 13.61 54.14 -62.63
C ASN A 375 12.96 54.63 -63.93
N LYS A 376 11.62 54.62 -64.00
CA LYS A 376 10.90 55.13 -65.19
C LYS A 376 10.88 56.66 -65.23
N LEU A 377 10.77 57.33 -64.08
CA LEU A 377 10.90 58.79 -63.97
C LEU A 377 12.29 59.31 -64.38
N LYS A 378 13.35 58.51 -64.19
CA LYS A 378 14.71 58.85 -64.64
C LYS A 378 14.92 58.76 -66.15
N HIS A 379 13.99 58.16 -66.91
CA HIS A 379 14.14 57.91 -68.35
C HIS A 379 13.17 58.70 -69.25
N LEU A 380 12.36 59.60 -68.70
CA LEU A 380 11.44 60.44 -69.47
C LEU A 380 11.97 61.86 -69.56
N GLY A 381 12.49 62.22 -70.73
CA GLY A 381 12.74 63.60 -71.14
C GLY A 381 11.43 64.27 -71.60
N GLU A 382 11.36 65.57 -71.37
CA GLU A 382 10.27 66.46 -71.74
C GLU A 382 9.94 66.32 -73.25
N ASN A 383 8.70 65.91 -73.58
CA ASN A 383 8.01 65.96 -74.90
C ASN A 383 7.27 64.67 -75.34
N GLY A 384 6.90 63.78 -74.42
CA GLY A 384 5.94 62.67 -74.66
C GLY A 384 4.85 62.53 -73.59
N VAL A 385 4.60 63.60 -72.83
CA VAL A 385 4.14 63.50 -71.44
C VAL A 385 2.64 63.23 -71.29
N GLU A 386 1.77 63.62 -72.22
CA GLU A 386 0.32 63.64 -71.94
C GLU A 386 -0.41 62.32 -72.26
N LEU A 387 -0.08 61.67 -73.38
CA LEU A 387 -0.70 60.40 -73.80
C LEU A 387 -0.19 59.20 -72.98
N GLU A 388 1.10 59.17 -72.65
CA GLU A 388 1.68 58.10 -71.81
C GLU A 388 1.25 58.22 -70.34
N HIS A 389 1.01 59.44 -69.84
CA HIS A 389 0.52 59.66 -68.47
C HIS A 389 -0.93 59.21 -68.31
N LEU A 390 -1.78 59.44 -69.31
CA LEU A 390 -3.16 58.94 -69.35
C LEU A 390 -3.25 57.42 -69.45
N GLU A 391 -2.30 56.78 -70.15
CA GLU A 391 -2.22 55.32 -70.21
C GLU A 391 -1.66 54.71 -68.92
N MET A 392 -0.67 55.36 -68.29
CA MET A 392 -0.19 54.98 -66.96
C MET A 392 -1.26 55.11 -65.89
N GLU A 393 -2.04 56.19 -65.89
CA GLU A 393 -3.14 56.40 -64.94
C GLU A 393 -4.24 55.34 -65.12
N ARG A 394 -4.57 54.98 -66.36
CA ARG A 394 -5.47 53.83 -66.63
C ARG A 394 -4.88 52.50 -66.17
N GLN A 395 -3.58 52.29 -66.31
CA GLN A 395 -2.90 51.08 -65.83
C GLN A 395 -2.89 51.00 -64.30
N GLU A 396 -2.70 52.14 -63.64
CA GLU A 396 -2.72 52.27 -62.18
C GLU A 396 -4.13 52.05 -61.64
N GLN A 397 -5.17 52.63 -62.25
CA GLN A 397 -6.57 52.34 -61.91
C GLN A 397 -6.92 50.85 -62.09
N ARG A 398 -6.44 50.20 -63.16
CA ARG A 398 -6.63 48.74 -63.35
C ARG A 398 -5.92 47.93 -62.27
N ARG A 399 -4.76 48.38 -61.78
CA ARG A 399 -4.04 47.73 -60.66
C ARG A 399 -4.75 47.97 -59.32
N GLN A 400 -5.25 49.17 -59.09
CA GLN A 400 -6.04 49.51 -57.90
C GLN A 400 -7.26 48.60 -57.77
N ARG A 401 -8.02 48.44 -58.86
CA ARG A 401 -9.19 47.53 -58.91
C ARG A 401 -8.83 46.07 -58.66
N LYS A 402 -7.66 45.62 -59.13
CA LYS A 402 -7.17 44.25 -58.83
C LYS A 402 -6.81 44.10 -57.35
N LEU A 403 -6.24 45.15 -56.73
CA LEU A 403 -5.90 45.16 -55.32
C LEU A 403 -7.17 45.14 -54.45
N GLU A 404 -8.17 45.96 -54.80
CA GLU A 404 -9.49 45.99 -54.14
C GLU A 404 -10.19 44.62 -54.24
N HIS A 405 -10.12 43.95 -55.39
CA HIS A 405 -10.67 42.61 -55.55
C HIS A 405 -9.92 41.56 -54.69
N LEU A 406 -8.60 41.67 -54.59
CA LEU A 406 -7.81 40.79 -53.70
C LEU A 406 -8.15 41.01 -52.22
N GLU A 407 -8.40 42.26 -51.83
CA GLU A 407 -8.80 42.63 -50.48
C GLU A 407 -10.22 42.14 -50.15
N GLN A 408 -11.16 42.25 -51.09
CA GLN A 408 -12.50 41.65 -50.96
C GLN A 408 -12.44 40.13 -50.82
N ASN A 409 -11.59 39.45 -51.60
CA ASN A 409 -11.40 37.99 -51.46
C ASN A 409 -10.83 37.62 -50.09
N HIS A 410 -9.91 38.44 -49.55
CA HIS A 410 -9.36 38.22 -48.20
C HIS A 410 -10.44 38.37 -47.12
N LEU A 411 -11.24 39.43 -47.18
CA LEU A 411 -12.37 39.66 -46.27
C LEU A 411 -13.39 38.51 -46.34
N GLU A 412 -13.65 37.97 -47.53
CA GLU A 412 -14.55 36.83 -47.69
C GLU A 412 -13.98 35.53 -47.09
N MET A 413 -12.68 35.26 -47.26
CA MET A 413 -12.01 34.14 -46.60
C MET A 413 -12.06 34.27 -45.07
N GLU A 414 -11.82 35.47 -44.54
CA GLU A 414 -11.87 35.74 -43.09
C GLU A 414 -13.29 35.54 -42.53
N HIS A 415 -14.32 35.98 -43.27
CA HIS A 415 -15.71 35.70 -42.92
C HIS A 415 -16.06 34.21 -42.98
N GLN A 416 -15.55 33.45 -43.95
CA GLN A 416 -15.74 32.00 -44.01
C GLN A 416 -15.07 31.30 -42.82
N GLU A 417 -13.90 31.75 -42.42
CA GLU A 417 -13.18 31.20 -41.27
C GLU A 417 -13.91 31.47 -39.96
N GLN A 418 -14.41 32.69 -39.76
CA GLN A 418 -15.27 33.02 -38.61
C GLN A 418 -16.55 32.17 -38.57
N ARG A 419 -17.15 31.87 -39.73
CA ARG A 419 -18.31 30.96 -39.82
C ARG A 419 -17.93 29.53 -39.42
N LYS A 420 -16.77 29.03 -39.84
CA LYS A 420 -16.25 27.71 -39.42
C LYS A 420 -16.00 27.65 -37.91
N GLN A 421 -15.36 28.67 -37.34
CA GLN A 421 -15.13 28.74 -35.89
C GLN A 421 -16.43 28.79 -35.08
N LYS A 422 -17.45 29.54 -35.53
CA LYS A 422 -18.77 29.55 -34.89
C LYS A 422 -19.44 28.18 -34.94
N LYS A 423 -19.33 27.46 -36.06
CA LYS A 423 -19.87 26.11 -36.21
C LYS A 423 -19.18 25.12 -35.27
N GLN A 424 -17.86 25.23 -35.14
CA GLN A 424 -17.06 24.40 -34.23
C GLN A 424 -17.42 24.65 -32.76
N LYS A 425 -17.54 25.91 -32.34
CA LYS A 425 -18.01 26.26 -30.97
C LYS A 425 -19.38 25.68 -30.66
N HIS A 426 -20.30 25.72 -31.63
CA HIS A 426 -21.63 25.14 -31.45
C HIS A 426 -21.59 23.60 -31.32
N GLN A 427 -20.69 22.94 -32.06
CA GLN A 427 -20.48 21.49 -31.94
C GLN A 427 -19.89 21.11 -30.58
N GLU A 428 -18.89 21.86 -30.08
CA GLU A 428 -18.32 21.65 -28.74
C GLU A 428 -19.37 21.83 -27.65
N GLN A 429 -20.23 22.84 -27.77
CA GLN A 429 -21.30 23.09 -26.81
C GLN A 429 -22.32 21.94 -26.78
N ASN A 430 -22.69 21.39 -27.94
CA ASN A 430 -23.55 20.21 -28.03
C ASN A 430 -22.86 18.97 -27.41
N HIS A 431 -21.55 18.82 -27.60
CA HIS A 431 -20.81 17.69 -27.04
C HIS A 431 -20.77 17.73 -25.50
N LEU A 432 -20.58 18.93 -24.93
CA LEU A 432 -20.63 19.15 -23.48
C LEU A 432 -22.02 18.84 -22.90
N GLU A 433 -23.09 19.19 -23.62
CA GLU A 433 -24.46 18.91 -23.18
C GLU A 433 -24.75 17.40 -23.16
N ILE A 434 -24.28 16.67 -24.17
CA ILE A 434 -24.37 15.20 -24.24
C ILE A 434 -23.61 14.55 -23.07
N GLU A 435 -22.39 15.00 -22.80
CA GLU A 435 -21.58 14.49 -21.70
C GLU A 435 -22.27 14.72 -20.35
N HIS A 436 -22.85 15.90 -20.15
CA HIS A 436 -23.57 16.23 -18.92
C HIS A 436 -24.85 15.39 -18.73
N LEU A 437 -25.50 15.00 -19.83
CA LEU A 437 -26.62 14.06 -19.85
C LEU A 437 -26.18 12.63 -19.48
N GLU A 438 -25.04 12.17 -19.99
CA GLU A 438 -24.47 10.86 -19.67
C GLU A 438 -24.05 10.77 -18.20
N GLN A 439 -23.38 11.79 -17.67
CA GLN A 439 -23.03 11.85 -16.26
C GLN A 439 -24.26 11.79 -15.35
N ARG A 440 -25.36 12.46 -15.74
CA ARG A 440 -26.65 12.39 -15.03
C ARG A 440 -27.26 10.98 -15.09
N LYS A 441 -27.19 10.29 -16.22
CA LYS A 441 -27.65 8.89 -16.35
C LYS A 441 -26.81 7.96 -15.47
N GLN A 442 -25.49 8.12 -15.46
CA GLN A 442 -24.57 7.33 -14.65
C GLN A 442 -24.88 7.46 -13.16
N LYS A 443 -25.08 8.69 -12.66
CA LYS A 443 -25.47 8.94 -11.25
C LYS A 443 -26.81 8.29 -10.88
N LYS A 444 -27.78 8.26 -11.81
CA LYS A 444 -29.06 7.57 -11.58
C LYS A 444 -28.88 6.05 -11.45
N LEU A 445 -28.01 5.46 -12.28
CA LEU A 445 -27.67 4.04 -12.22
C LEU A 445 -26.97 3.68 -10.90
N GLU A 446 -25.96 4.46 -10.50
CA GLU A 446 -25.27 4.26 -9.21
C GLU A 446 -26.25 4.32 -8.03
N HIS A 447 -27.17 5.29 -8.02
CA HIS A 447 -28.19 5.39 -6.97
C HIS A 447 -29.17 4.21 -6.96
N GLN A 448 -29.49 3.64 -8.13
CA GLN A 448 -30.31 2.43 -8.21
C GLN A 448 -29.56 1.20 -7.68
N GLU A 449 -28.28 1.05 -7.99
CA GLU A 449 -27.44 -0.03 -7.46
C GLU A 449 -27.30 0.07 -5.94
N GLU A 450 -27.08 1.27 -5.40
CA GLU A 450 -27.02 1.48 -3.94
C GLU A 450 -28.34 1.10 -3.26
N ARG A 451 -29.49 1.43 -3.86
CA ARG A 451 -30.80 1.02 -3.35
C ARG A 451 -30.98 -0.49 -3.39
N LYS A 452 -30.55 -1.17 -4.47
CA LYS A 452 -30.60 -2.64 -4.56
C LYS A 452 -29.72 -3.28 -3.49
N GLN A 453 -28.49 -2.77 -3.30
CA GLN A 453 -27.58 -3.28 -2.28
C GLN A 453 -28.13 -3.12 -0.87
N LYS A 454 -28.74 -1.96 -0.56
CA LYS A 454 -29.41 -1.74 0.74
C LYS A 454 -30.53 -2.73 0.97
N LYS A 455 -31.38 -2.97 -0.04
CA LYS A 455 -32.48 -3.94 0.06
C LYS A 455 -31.97 -5.37 0.27
N GLN A 456 -30.89 -5.74 -0.42
CA GLN A 456 -30.26 -7.05 -0.25
C GLN A 456 -29.66 -7.24 1.14
N ASN A 457 -28.98 -6.22 1.66
CA ASN A 457 -28.44 -6.24 3.03
C ASN A 457 -29.54 -6.35 4.08
N GLN A 458 -30.69 -5.71 3.86
CA GLN A 458 -31.84 -5.78 4.76
C GLN A 458 -32.43 -7.20 4.79
N LEU A 459 -32.65 -7.82 3.63
CA LEU A 459 -33.09 -9.22 3.54
C LEU A 459 -32.10 -10.19 4.20
N GLU A 460 -30.79 -9.95 4.08
CA GLU A 460 -29.78 -10.79 4.74
C GLU A 460 -29.82 -10.67 6.27
N MET A 461 -30.19 -9.49 6.80
CA MET A 461 -30.41 -9.31 8.24
C MET A 461 -31.68 -10.01 8.72
N GLU A 462 -32.80 -9.85 8.01
CA GLU A 462 -34.07 -10.51 8.35
C GLU A 462 -33.89 -12.05 8.40
N HIS A 463 -33.23 -12.63 7.40
CA HIS A 463 -32.91 -14.07 7.41
C HIS A 463 -31.92 -14.49 8.51
N GLN A 464 -31.07 -13.58 9.00
CA GLN A 464 -30.22 -13.88 10.17
C GLN A 464 -31.02 -13.85 11.47
N GLU A 465 -32.03 -12.99 11.58
CA GLU A 465 -32.92 -12.94 12.73
C GLU A 465 -33.85 -14.16 12.78
N GLU A 466 -34.44 -14.56 11.65
CA GLU A 466 -35.24 -15.80 11.56
C GLU A 466 -34.43 -17.03 11.99
N ARG A 467 -33.19 -17.17 11.51
CA ARG A 467 -32.30 -18.28 11.89
C ARG A 467 -31.87 -18.26 13.36
N LYS A 468 -31.89 -17.09 14.02
CA LYS A 468 -31.65 -16.99 15.45
C LYS A 468 -32.90 -17.39 16.23
N GLN A 469 -34.08 -17.00 15.76
CA GLN A 469 -35.36 -17.36 16.37
C GLN A 469 -35.61 -18.88 16.30
N GLU A 470 -35.38 -19.51 15.15
CA GLU A 470 -35.49 -20.97 14.99
C GLU A 470 -34.53 -21.77 15.89
N LYS A 471 -33.37 -21.17 16.26
CA LYS A 471 -32.43 -21.77 17.20
C LYS A 471 -32.80 -21.58 18.67
N LEU A 472 -33.67 -20.62 18.96
CA LEU A 472 -34.22 -20.38 20.30
C LEU A 472 -35.47 -21.23 20.54
N ASP A 473 -36.23 -21.50 19.48
CA ASP A 473 -37.45 -22.32 19.54
C ASP A 473 -37.18 -23.85 19.52
N ARG A 474 -35.94 -24.27 19.19
CA ARG A 474 -35.45 -25.66 19.27
C ARG A 474 -34.64 -25.87 20.55
#